data_AF-W6TIZ4-F1
#
_entry.id   AF-W6TIZ4-F1
#
_cell.length_a   1.000
_cell.length_b   1.000
_cell.length_c   1.000
_cell.angle_alpha   90.00
_cell.angle_beta   90.00
_cell.angle_gamma   90.00
#
_symmetry.space_group_name_H-M   'P 1'
#
loop_
_entity.id
_entity.type
_entity.pdbx_description
1 polymer ?
#
loop_
_entity_poly.entity_id
_entity_poly.type
_entity_poly.pdbx_seq_one_letter_code
_entity_poly.pdbx_strand_id
1 'polypeptide(L)'
;MSSFVIICIVSISRLMTHSGMIKDLADGISTLTGTLYPLFSPLIGALGTFLTGSDTVSNVLFGPLQTQIANNIDINPYWLSAANTTGATGGKMISPQNITIATTTAGLIGQEGKLLSKTIIYAIGYILISGILVYFLL
;
A
#
# COMPACT_ATOMS: atom_id res chain seq x y z
N MET A 1 17.49 6.18 -2.63
CA MET A 1 17.44 4.71 -2.84
C MET A 1 18.53 4.37 -3.84
N SER A 2 19.39 3.40 -3.55
CA SER A 2 20.47 3.06 -4.49
C SER A 2 19.91 2.41 -5.75
N SER A 3 20.54 2.62 -6.90
CA SER A 3 20.11 2.05 -8.19
C SER A 3 19.99 0.52 -8.14
N PHE A 4 20.84 -0.14 -7.35
CA PHE A 4 20.79 -1.57 -7.08
C PHE A 4 19.44 -2.02 -6.49
N VAL A 5 18.95 -1.31 -5.47
CA VAL A 5 17.67 -1.64 -4.81
C VAL A 5 16.49 -1.50 -5.77
N ILE A 6 16.51 -0.47 -6.63
CA ILE A 6 15.47 -0.28 -7.66
C ILE A 6 15.45 -1.47 -8.62
N ILE A 7 16.61 -1.90 -9.12
CA ILE A 7 16.71 -3.06 -10.02
C ILE A 7 16.16 -4.32 -9.35
N CYS A 8 16.52 -4.59 -8.10
CA CYS A 8 16.02 -5.75 -7.37
C CYS A 8 14.51 -5.73 -7.19
N ILE A 9 13.93 -4.59 -6.79
CA ILE A 9 12.49 -4.45 -6.54
C ILE A 9 11.70 -4.59 -7.85
N VAL A 10 12.15 -3.96 -8.93
CA VAL A 10 11.52 -4.10 -10.24
C VAL A 10 11.63 -5.55 -10.73
N SER A 11 12.78 -6.20 -10.52
CA SER A 11 12.96 -7.62 -10.88
C SER A 11 12.02 -8.52 -10.11
N ILE A 12 11.85 -8.31 -8.80
CA ILE A 12 10.89 -9.06 -7.97
C ILE A 12 9.46 -8.84 -8.47
N SER A 13 9.04 -7.59 -8.68
CA SER A 13 7.71 -7.27 -9.21
C SER A 13 7.44 -7.99 -10.54
N ARG A 14 8.42 -8.00 -11.45
CA ARG A 14 8.33 -8.71 -12.73
C ARG A 14 8.29 -10.22 -12.55
N LEU A 15 9.12 -10.78 -11.66
CA LEU A 15 9.11 -12.21 -11.35
C LEU A 15 7.75 -12.64 -10.80
N MET A 16 7.19 -11.92 -9.82
CA MET A 16 5.88 -12.19 -9.22
C MET A 16 4.74 -12.13 -10.25
N THR A 17 4.85 -11.20 -11.21
CA THR A 17 3.86 -11.06 -12.29
C THR A 17 3.98 -12.22 -13.28
N HIS A 18 5.19 -12.58 -13.69
CA HIS A 18 5.42 -13.61 -14.70
C HIS A 18 5.25 -15.03 -14.16
N SER A 19 5.52 -15.26 -12.86
CA SER A 19 5.32 -16.55 -12.21
C SER A 19 3.85 -16.88 -11.91
N GLY A 20 2.92 -15.97 -12.22
CA GLY A 20 1.49 -16.14 -11.92
C GLY A 20 1.08 -15.78 -10.49
N MET A 21 2.03 -15.49 -9.60
CA MET A 21 1.73 -15.24 -8.18
C MET A 21 0.82 -14.03 -7.97
N ILE A 22 1.01 -12.95 -8.75
CA ILE A 22 0.12 -11.79 -8.73
C ILE A 22 -1.30 -12.17 -9.16
N LYS A 23 -1.44 -13.05 -10.16
CA LYS A 23 -2.73 -13.50 -10.66
C LYS A 23 -3.45 -14.36 -9.62
N ASP A 24 -2.78 -15.35 -9.04
CA ASP A 24 -3.39 -16.21 -8.02
C ASP A 24 -3.84 -15.41 -6.80
N LEU A 25 -3.02 -14.43 -6.37
CA LEU A 25 -3.37 -13.54 -5.27
C LEU A 25 -4.56 -12.63 -5.64
N ALA A 26 -4.56 -12.09 -6.86
CA ALA A 26 -5.64 -11.27 -7.35
C ALA A 26 -6.96 -12.06 -7.41
N ASP A 27 -6.94 -13.27 -7.95
CA ASP A 27 -8.12 -14.13 -8.08
C ASP A 27 -8.67 -14.49 -6.69
N GLY A 28 -7.80 -14.86 -5.74
CA GLY A 28 -8.21 -15.15 -4.36
C GLY A 28 -8.83 -13.94 -3.65
N ILE A 29 -8.20 -12.77 -3.75
CA ILE A 29 -8.72 -11.55 -3.12
C ILE A 29 -10.03 -11.10 -3.79
N SER A 30 -10.09 -11.15 -5.12
CA SER A 30 -11.27 -10.76 -5.89
C SER A 30 -12.45 -11.67 -5.57
N THR A 31 -12.22 -12.98 -5.37
CA THR A 31 -13.27 -13.92 -4.99
C THR A 31 -13.79 -13.67 -3.57
N LEU A 32 -12.90 -13.31 -2.64
CA LEU A 32 -13.28 -13.06 -1.24
C LEU A 32 -13.99 -11.71 -1.05
N THR A 33 -13.51 -10.66 -1.72
CA THR A 33 -13.99 -9.29 -1.51
C THR A 33 -14.98 -8.82 -2.59
N GLY A 34 -14.91 -9.38 -3.79
CA GLY A 34 -15.78 -9.01 -4.91
C GLY A 34 -15.77 -7.51 -5.18
N THR A 35 -16.97 -6.95 -5.36
CA THR A 35 -17.19 -5.51 -5.59
C THR A 35 -16.82 -4.63 -4.40
N LEU A 36 -16.57 -5.20 -3.22
CA LEU A 36 -16.11 -4.46 -2.04
C LEU A 36 -14.60 -4.25 -2.01
N TYR A 37 -13.82 -4.86 -2.93
CA TYR A 37 -12.37 -4.70 -2.98
C TYR A 37 -11.87 -3.24 -2.95
N PRO A 38 -12.51 -2.27 -3.65
CA PRO A 38 -12.05 -0.89 -3.65
C PRO A 38 -11.93 -0.27 -2.24
N LEU A 39 -12.74 -0.73 -1.27
CA LEU A 39 -12.64 -0.31 0.13
C LEU A 39 -11.32 -0.76 0.78
N PHE A 40 -10.80 -1.92 0.38
CA PHE A 40 -9.58 -2.52 0.92
C PHE A 40 -8.34 -2.18 0.10
N SER A 41 -8.49 -1.65 -1.11
CA SER A 41 -7.36 -1.30 -1.99
C SER A 41 -6.33 -0.37 -1.33
N PRO A 42 -6.72 0.73 -0.64
CA PRO A 42 -5.77 1.57 0.08
C PRO A 42 -5.05 0.86 1.23
N LEU A 43 -5.65 -0.18 1.82
CA LEU A 43 -5.00 -0.95 2.88
C LEU A 43 -3.78 -1.72 2.34
N ILE A 44 -3.89 -2.30 1.14
CA ILE A 44 -2.77 -3.00 0.48
C ILE A 44 -1.60 -2.05 0.24
N GLY A 45 -1.88 -0.86 -0.30
CA GLY A 45 -0.87 0.18 -0.49
C GLY A 45 -0.22 0.61 0.81
N ALA A 46 -1.02 0.80 1.86
CA ALA A 46 -0.55 1.17 3.20
C ALA A 46 0.34 0.08 3.82
N LEU A 47 -0.05 -1.19 3.72
CA LEU A 47 0.77 -2.32 4.20
C LEU A 47 2.10 -2.38 3.47
N GLY A 48 2.10 -2.21 2.14
CA GLY A 48 3.32 -2.19 1.35
C GLY A 48 4.28 -1.09 1.79
N THR A 49 3.79 0.13 2.03
CA THR A 49 4.65 1.24 2.48
C THR A 49 5.03 1.14 3.95
N PHE A 50 4.18 0.57 4.81
CA PHE A 50 4.51 0.32 6.20
C PHE A 50 5.74 -0.61 6.32
N LEU A 51 5.78 -1.69 5.55
CA LEU A 51 6.93 -2.61 5.52
C LEU A 51 8.16 -2.00 4.81
N THR A 52 7.95 -1.33 3.68
CA THR A 52 9.06 -0.92 2.80
C THR A 52 9.59 0.49 3.08
N GLY A 53 8.83 1.31 3.81
CA GLY A 53 9.13 2.72 4.04
C GLY A 53 9.02 3.62 2.81
N SER A 54 8.60 3.09 1.65
CA SER A 54 8.65 3.82 0.37
C SER A 54 7.42 3.59 -0.50
N ASP A 55 6.71 4.67 -0.80
CA ASP A 55 5.53 4.70 -1.66
C ASP A 55 5.85 4.15 -3.06
N THR A 56 7.03 4.50 -3.59
CA THR A 56 7.49 4.01 -4.90
C THR A 56 7.65 2.49 -4.89
N VAL A 57 8.21 1.92 -3.83
CA VAL A 57 8.41 0.47 -3.73
C VAL A 57 7.08 -0.25 -3.60
N SER A 58 6.19 0.24 -2.74
CA SER A 58 4.84 -0.30 -2.58
C SER A 58 4.08 -0.30 -3.91
N ASN A 59 4.12 0.82 -4.65
CA ASN A 59 3.47 0.93 -5.95
C ASN A 59 4.08 0.01 -7.02
N VAL A 60 5.41 -0.16 -7.04
CA VAL A 60 6.06 -1.08 -8.00
C VAL A 60 5.72 -2.53 -7.68
N LEU A 61 5.63 -2.91 -6.41
CA LEU A 61 5.33 -4.29 -5.99
C LEU A 61 3.85 -4.65 -6.12
N PHE A 62 2.95 -3.76 -5.67
CA PHE A 62 1.51 -4.05 -5.57
C PHE A 62 0.67 -3.38 -6.66
N GLY A 63 1.22 -2.46 -7.46
CA GLY A 63 0.52 -1.88 -8.61
C GLY A 63 0.01 -2.91 -9.63
N PRO A 64 0.81 -3.94 -10.00
CA PRO A 64 0.34 -5.04 -10.85
C PRO A 64 -0.82 -5.83 -10.21
N LEU A 65 -0.79 -6.06 -8.89
CA LEU A 65 -1.86 -6.72 -8.15
C LEU A 65 -3.17 -5.93 -8.24
N GLN A 66 -3.11 -4.62 -8.02
CA GLN A 66 -4.27 -3.73 -8.07
C GLN A 66 -4.87 -3.68 -9.47
N THR A 67 -4.02 -3.60 -10.50
CA THR A 67 -4.44 -3.66 -11.90
C THR A 67 -5.11 -4.99 -12.23
N GLN A 68 -4.54 -6.11 -11.75
CA GLN A 68 -5.10 -7.43 -12.00
C GLN A 68 -6.46 -7.62 -11.32
N ILE A 69 -6.61 -7.16 -10.07
CA ILE A 69 -7.89 -7.21 -9.36
C ILE A 69 -8.93 -6.33 -10.04
N ALA A 70 -8.54 -5.15 -10.55
CA ALA A 70 -9.43 -4.29 -11.32
C ALA A 70 -10.04 -5.00 -12.52
N ASN A 71 -9.21 -5.72 -13.27
CA ASN A 71 -9.65 -6.50 -14.43
C ASN A 71 -10.55 -7.67 -14.00
N ASN A 72 -10.28 -8.30 -12.86
CA ASN A 72 -11.09 -9.42 -12.36
C ASN A 72 -12.50 -9.00 -11.95
N ILE A 73 -12.68 -7.78 -11.42
CA ILE A 73 -13.97 -7.24 -10.98
C ILE A 73 -14.58 -6.25 -11.98
N ASP A 74 -14.02 -6.19 -13.21
CA ASP A 74 -14.46 -5.37 -14.34
C ASP A 74 -14.60 -3.86 -14.04
N ILE A 75 -13.59 -3.30 -13.35
CA ILE A 75 -13.50 -1.86 -13.08
C ILE A 75 -12.24 -1.24 -13.67
N ASN A 76 -12.23 0.09 -13.74
CA ASN A 76 -11.10 0.82 -14.30
C ASN A 76 -9.83 0.65 -13.42
N PRO A 77 -8.73 0.10 -13.97
CA PRO A 77 -7.49 -0.15 -13.23
C PRO A 77 -6.81 1.12 -12.70
N TYR A 78 -7.07 2.29 -13.30
CA TYR A 78 -6.51 3.55 -12.82
C TYR A 78 -7.03 3.92 -11.43
N TRP A 79 -8.28 3.58 -11.09
CA TRP A 79 -8.85 3.86 -9.77
C TRP A 79 -8.18 3.05 -8.67
N LEU A 80 -7.98 1.75 -8.88
CA LEU A 80 -7.30 0.89 -7.90
C LEU A 80 -5.81 1.20 -7.78
N SER A 81 -5.15 1.56 -8.88
CA SER A 81 -3.75 2.02 -8.85
C SER A 81 -3.60 3.35 -8.08
N ALA A 82 -4.54 4.29 -8.28
CA ALA A 82 -4.60 5.53 -7.52
C ALA A 82 -4.89 5.26 -6.04
N ALA A 83 -5.84 4.38 -5.73
CA ALA A 83 -6.17 3.96 -4.37
C ALA A 83 -4.96 3.35 -3.64
N ASN A 84 -4.16 2.54 -4.34
CA ASN A 84 -2.91 1.99 -3.81
C ASN A 84 -1.90 3.10 -3.47
N THR A 85 -1.75 4.10 -4.33
CA THR A 85 -0.86 5.23 -4.08
C THR A 85 -1.34 6.08 -2.91
N THR A 86 -2.65 6.35 -2.83
CA THR A 86 -3.25 7.05 -1.70
C THR A 86 -2.99 6.29 -0.41
N GLY A 87 -3.27 4.99 -0.39
CA GLY A 87 -3.00 4.11 0.73
C GLY A 87 -1.53 4.05 1.15
N ALA A 88 -0.63 4.02 0.18
CA ALA A 88 0.82 4.04 0.40
C ALA A 88 1.26 5.25 1.22
N THR A 89 0.70 6.43 0.96
CA THR A 89 0.96 7.62 1.79
C THR A 89 0.47 7.44 3.23
N GLY A 90 -0.68 6.79 3.43
CA GLY A 90 -1.20 6.42 4.74
C GLY A 90 -0.25 5.50 5.52
N GLY A 91 0.27 4.46 4.87
CA GLY A 91 1.26 3.54 5.45
C GLY A 91 2.59 4.22 5.79
N LYS A 92 2.97 5.25 5.03
CA LYS A 92 4.19 6.02 5.30
C LYS A 92 4.14 6.78 6.61
N MET A 93 2.97 7.19 7.08
CA MET A 93 2.82 7.89 8.36
C MET A 93 3.20 7.02 9.56
N ILE A 94 3.04 5.70 9.42
CA ILE A 94 3.29 4.72 10.48
C ILE A 94 4.53 3.85 10.21
N SER A 95 5.27 4.09 9.13
CA SER A 95 6.44 3.26 8.82
C SER A 95 7.51 3.41 9.91
N PRO A 96 8.12 2.32 10.40
CA PRO A 96 9.13 2.40 11.46
C PRO A 96 10.28 3.36 11.13
N GLN A 97 10.65 3.44 9.86
CA GLN A 97 11.68 4.35 9.36
C GLN A 97 11.28 5.82 9.54
N ASN A 98 10.05 6.21 9.17
CA ASN A 98 9.58 7.58 9.36
C ASN A 98 9.35 7.91 10.83
N ILE A 99 8.83 6.96 11.62
CA ILE A 99 8.65 7.14 13.07
C ILE A 99 9.99 7.42 13.74
N THR A 100 11.04 6.68 13.39
CA THR A 100 12.40 6.88 13.93
C THR A 100 12.97 8.24 13.55
N ILE A 101 12.76 8.69 12.31
CA ILE A 101 13.19 10.03 11.86
C ILE A 101 12.42 11.12 12.60
N ALA A 102 11.12 10.93 12.82
CA ALA A 102 10.27 11.88 13.52
C ALA A 102 10.64 11.98 15.01
N THR A 103 10.87 10.86 15.71
CA THR A 103 11.28 10.89 17.13
C THR A 103 12.65 11.51 17.31
N THR A 104 13.62 11.18 16.46
CA THR A 104 14.97 11.76 16.52
C THR A 104 14.96 13.26 16.26
N THR A 105 14.20 13.73 15.26
CA THR A 105 14.08 15.16 14.93
C THR A 105 13.33 15.94 16.02
N ALA A 106 12.33 15.33 16.65
CA ALA A 106 11.55 15.95 17.72
C ALA A 106 12.22 15.88 19.11
N GLY A 107 13.42 15.27 19.24
CA GLY A 107 14.08 15.07 20.53
C GLY A 107 13.39 14.05 21.44
N LEU A 108 12.55 13.18 20.87
CA LEU A 108 11.75 12.16 21.57
C LEU A 108 12.34 10.75 21.39
N ILE A 109 13.66 10.62 21.34
CA ILE A 109 14.37 9.34 21.15
C ILE A 109 13.93 8.33 22.22
N GLY A 110 13.60 7.09 21.82
CA GLY A 110 13.09 6.06 22.72
C GLY A 110 11.58 6.14 22.97
N GLN A 111 10.87 7.10 22.35
CA GLN A 111 9.40 7.21 22.40
C GLN A 111 8.72 6.80 21.08
N GLU A 112 9.37 5.96 20.26
CA GLU A 112 8.86 5.49 18.97
C GLU A 112 7.50 4.82 19.13
N GLY A 113 7.35 3.98 20.15
CA GLY A 113 6.09 3.31 20.46
C GLY A 113 4.96 4.30 20.78
N LYS A 114 5.26 5.36 21.55
CA LYS A 114 4.27 6.38 21.91
C LYS A 114 3.85 7.22 20.70
N LEU A 115 4.79 7.51 19.80
CA LEU A 115 4.48 8.20 18.54
C LEU A 115 3.64 7.29 17.63
N LEU A 116 4.05 6.03 17.45
CA LEU A 116 3.33 5.04 16.65
C LEU A 116 1.90 4.83 17.14
N SER A 117 1.70 4.65 18.45
CA SER A 117 0.35 4.50 19.02
C SER A 117 -0.55 5.70 18.78
N LYS A 118 0.01 6.90 18.64
CA LYS A 118 -0.76 8.10 18.28
C LYS A 118 -1.00 8.18 16.77
N THR A 119 0.01 7.93 15.95
CA THR A 119 -0.08 8.07 14.49
C THR A 119 -0.92 6.97 13.84
N ILE A 120 -0.99 5.77 14.43
CA ILE A 120 -1.79 4.65 13.89
C ILE A 120 -3.28 4.97 13.80
N ILE A 121 -3.81 5.75 14.75
CA ILE A 121 -5.21 6.19 14.72
C ILE A 121 -5.47 7.09 13.51
N TYR A 122 -4.55 8.03 13.23
CA TYR A 122 -4.65 8.90 12.06
C TYR A 122 -4.46 8.12 10.75
N ALA A 123 -3.55 7.15 10.72
CA ALA A 123 -3.35 6.30 9.55
C ALA A 123 -4.57 5.43 9.24
N ILE A 124 -5.18 4.82 10.25
CA ILE A 124 -6.42 4.04 10.09
C ILE A 124 -7.55 4.94 9.58
N GLY A 125 -7.74 6.11 10.18
CA GLY A 125 -8.75 7.07 9.72
C GLY A 125 -8.55 7.48 8.26
N TYR A 126 -7.31 7.77 7.87
CA TYR A 126 -6.95 8.13 6.51
C TYR A 126 -7.21 6.99 5.51
N ILE A 127 -6.84 5.74 5.85
CA ILE A 127 -7.08 4.56 5.00
C ILE A 127 -8.58 4.31 4.84
N LEU A 128 -9.36 4.40 5.91
CA LEU A 128 -10.81 4.22 5.88
C LEU A 128 -11.50 5.28 5.01
N ILE A 129 -11.18 6.56 5.21
CA ILE A 129 -11.74 7.65 4.41
C ILE A 129 -11.38 7.47 2.94
N SER A 130 -10.12 7.11 2.65
CA SER A 130 -9.65 6.87 1.28
C SER A 130 -10.39 5.68 0.63
N GLY A 131 -10.59 4.58 1.37
CA GLY A 131 -11.31 3.41 0.86
C GLY A 131 -12.77 3.71 0.56
N ILE A 132 -13.44 4.44 1.45
CA ILE A 132 -14.83 4.88 1.25
C ILE A 132 -14.92 5.78 0.01
N LEU A 133 -14.02 6.75 -0.12
CA LEU A 133 -14.00 7.69 -1.24
C LEU A 133 -13.78 6.96 -2.57
N VAL A 134 -12.83 6.02 -2.63
CA VAL A 134 -12.57 5.21 -3.82
C VAL A 134 -13.78 4.35 -4.18
N TYR A 135 -14.43 3.74 -3.19
CA TYR A 135 -15.63 2.93 -3.42
C TYR A 135 -16.81 3.74 -3.99
N PHE A 136 -17.02 4.98 -3.55
CA PHE A 136 -18.09 5.84 -4.08
C PHE A 136 -17.79 6.46 -5.46
N LEU A 137 -16.51 6.51 -5.86
CA LEU A 137 -16.07 7.07 -7.14
C LEU A 137 -16.00 6.03 -8.28
N LEU A 138 -16.20 4.75 -7.94
CA LEU A 138 -16.21 3.59 -8.84
C LEU A 138 -17.64 3.19 -9.19
#